data_AF-A0A940E2Q6-F1
#
_entry.id   AF-A0A940E2Q6-F1
#
_cell.length_a   1.000
_cell.length_b   1.000
_cell.length_c   1.000
_cell.angle_alpha   90.00
_cell.angle_beta   90.00
_cell.angle_gamma   90.00
#
_symmetry.space_group_name_H-M   'P 1'
#
loop_
_entity.id
_entity.type
_entity.pdbx_description
1 polymer ?
#
loop_
_entity_poly.entity_id
_entity_poly.type
_entity_poly.pdbx_seq_one_letter_code
_entity_poly.pdbx_strand_id
1 'polypeptide(L)'
;MAVHTGSEFKSERPPAGTLWVTGWHCLKSKLGTSEYLVESEGAEPRSILIGKNKKRILEALIDGPMYCASPCRLSHYIMLLRDDHGINIETEWFSNDPRTGRERFGIYVLKDKVTRIDRQEVRS
;
A
#
# COMPACT_ATOMS: atom_id res chain seq x y z
N MET A 1 28.41 8.31 10.46
CA MET A 1 26.98 8.46 10.79
C MET A 1 26.31 9.15 9.61
N ALA A 2 25.56 8.42 8.79
CA ALA A 2 24.83 9.03 7.68
C ALA A 2 23.58 9.72 8.26
N VAL A 3 23.61 11.05 8.31
CA VAL A 3 22.42 11.87 8.47
C VAL A 3 21.64 11.76 7.15
N HIS A 4 20.48 11.10 7.17
CA HIS A 4 19.53 11.15 6.07
C HIS A 4 18.97 12.58 6.01
N THR A 5 19.63 13.43 5.23
CA THR A 5 19.18 14.76 4.85
C THR A 5 17.82 14.65 4.16
N GLY A 6 16.83 15.36 4.71
CA GLY A 6 15.61 15.82 4.05
C GLY A 6 14.86 14.81 3.18
N SER A 7 13.78 14.22 3.71
CA SER A 7 12.69 13.82 2.82
C SER A 7 12.11 15.08 2.19
N GLU A 8 12.57 15.46 1.00
CA GLU A 8 11.98 16.53 0.22
C GLU A 8 10.48 16.25 0.04
N PHE A 9 9.66 17.28 0.20
CA PHE A 9 8.24 17.18 -0.10
C PHE A 9 8.08 17.04 -1.61
N LYS A 10 7.32 16.03 -2.05
CA LYS A 10 7.08 15.84 -3.48
C LYS A 10 6.18 16.95 -4.08
N SER A 11 5.18 17.39 -3.33
CA SER A 11 4.25 18.47 -3.69
C SER A 11 3.28 18.77 -2.53
N GLU A 12 2.35 19.72 -2.74
CA GLU A 12 1.21 19.96 -1.84
C GLU A 12 0.01 19.04 -2.11
N ARG A 13 -0.07 18.46 -3.32
CA ARG A 13 -1.20 17.62 -3.74
C ARG A 13 -0.78 16.16 -3.85
N PRO A 14 -1.46 15.23 -3.16
CA PRO A 14 -1.16 13.81 -3.31
C PRO A 14 -1.42 13.36 -4.76
N PRO A 15 -0.93 12.17 -5.16
CA PRO A 15 -1.29 11.56 -6.43
C PRO A 15 -2.80 11.46 -6.60
N ALA A 16 -3.27 11.53 -7.86
CA ALA A 16 -4.69 11.35 -8.16
C ALA A 16 -5.18 9.97 -7.71
N GLY A 17 -6.43 9.90 -7.24
CA GLY A 17 -7.01 8.64 -6.75
C GLY A 17 -6.50 8.18 -5.38
N THR A 18 -5.69 8.99 -4.67
CA THR A 18 -5.22 8.64 -3.33
C THR A 18 -6.40 8.39 -2.37
N LEU A 19 -6.44 7.18 -1.81
CA LEU A 19 -7.49 6.72 -0.92
C LEU A 19 -7.30 7.26 0.49
N TRP A 20 -8.39 7.77 1.05
CA TRP A 20 -8.47 8.14 2.46
C TRP A 20 -9.20 7.04 3.24
N VAL A 21 -8.45 6.18 3.92
CA VAL A 21 -9.02 5.09 4.72
C VAL A 21 -9.34 5.59 6.14
N THR A 22 -10.60 5.98 6.38
CA THR A 22 -11.08 6.31 7.75
C THR A 22 -11.47 5.08 8.56
N GLY A 23 -11.66 3.93 7.92
CA GLY A 23 -12.09 2.71 8.60
C GLY A 23 -12.17 1.52 7.65
N TRP A 24 -12.43 0.34 8.21
CA TRP A 24 -12.52 -0.90 7.46
C TRP A 24 -13.60 -0.86 6.39
N HIS A 25 -14.68 -0.09 6.58
CA HIS A 25 -15.76 0.06 5.62
C HIS A 25 -15.33 0.76 4.31
N CYS A 26 -14.20 1.48 4.30
CA CYS A 26 -13.66 2.11 3.10
C CYS A 26 -13.02 1.09 2.13
N LEU A 27 -12.66 -0.11 2.61
CA LEU A 27 -11.95 -1.10 1.82
C LEU A 27 -12.95 -2.05 1.16
N LYS A 28 -12.96 -2.08 -0.18
CA LYS A 28 -13.84 -2.94 -0.99
C LYS A 28 -13.63 -4.43 -0.71
N SER A 29 -12.39 -4.81 -0.45
CA SER A 29 -11.99 -6.19 -0.23
C SER A 29 -12.60 -6.78 1.04
N LYS A 30 -13.09 -8.02 0.94
CA LYS A 30 -13.52 -8.84 2.08
C LYS A 30 -12.33 -9.54 2.74
N LEU A 31 -12.49 -9.90 4.02
CA LEU A 31 -11.55 -10.78 4.70
C LEU A 31 -11.41 -12.11 3.93
N GLY A 32 -10.20 -12.64 3.90
CA GLY A 32 -9.89 -13.91 3.26
C GLY A 32 -8.40 -14.02 2.95
N THR A 33 -8.06 -15.07 2.22
CA THR A 33 -6.70 -15.32 1.73
C THR A 33 -6.72 -15.38 0.20
N SER A 34 -5.74 -14.76 -0.44
CA SER A 34 -5.62 -14.74 -1.90
C SER A 34 -4.15 -14.76 -2.30
N GLU A 35 -3.89 -15.31 -3.47
CA GLU A 35 -2.56 -15.43 -4.06
C GLU A 35 -2.32 -14.26 -5.02
N TYR A 36 -1.10 -13.73 -5.04
CA TYR A 36 -0.72 -12.57 -5.85
C TYR A 36 0.63 -12.82 -6.51
N LEU A 37 0.75 -12.42 -7.77
CA LEU A 37 2.03 -12.29 -8.45
C LEU A 37 2.59 -10.90 -8.18
N VAL A 38 3.84 -10.83 -7.73
CA VAL A 38 4.60 -9.60 -7.51
C VAL A 38 5.71 -9.55 -8.56
N GLU A 39 5.72 -8.45 -9.31
CA GLU A 39 6.76 -8.10 -10.28
C GLU A 39 7.47 -6.84 -9.76
N SER A 40 8.72 -7.02 -9.31
CA SER A 40 9.59 -5.93 -8.85
C SER A 40 10.60 -5.59 -9.95
N GLU A 41 11.04 -4.34 -9.99
CA GLU A 41 12.05 -3.89 -10.96
C GLU A 41 13.36 -4.68 -10.79
N GLY A 42 13.81 -5.34 -11.86
CA GLY A 42 15.07 -6.09 -11.88
C GLY A 42 15.06 -7.42 -11.12
N ALA A 43 13.92 -7.88 -10.61
CA ALA A 43 13.80 -9.18 -9.93
C ALA A 43 12.85 -10.12 -10.68
N GLU A 44 13.07 -11.42 -10.50
CA GLU A 44 12.16 -12.44 -11.04
C GLU A 44 10.77 -12.34 -10.39
N PRO A 45 9.69 -12.45 -11.16
CA PRO A 45 8.34 -12.47 -10.62
C PRO A 45 8.14 -13.60 -9.60
N ARG A 46 7.42 -13.31 -8.51
CA ARG A 46 7.17 -14.29 -7.44
C ARG A 46 5.72 -14.29 -6.97
N SER A 47 5.25 -15.47 -6.56
CA SER A 47 3.93 -15.61 -5.95
C SER A 47 4.00 -15.43 -4.44
N ILE A 48 3.01 -14.73 -3.88
CA ILE A 48 2.84 -14.56 -2.43
C ILE A 48 1.39 -14.86 -2.02
N LEU A 49 1.23 -15.37 -0.80
CA LEU A 49 -0.09 -15.64 -0.21
C LEU A 49 -0.41 -14.61 0.86
N ILE A 50 -1.42 -13.78 0.62
CA ILE A 50 -1.81 -12.70 1.54
C ILE A 50 -3.18 -12.99 2.14
N GLY A 51 -3.23 -13.01 3.47
CA GLY A 51 -4.43 -13.29 4.25
C GLY A 51 -4.92 -12.13 5.12
N LYS A 52 -6.15 -12.28 5.61
CA LYS A 52 -6.78 -11.42 6.64
C LYS A 52 -6.80 -9.94 6.21
N ASN A 53 -6.59 -9.03 7.15
CA ASN A 53 -6.58 -7.59 6.88
C ASN A 53 -5.43 -7.15 5.95
N LYS A 54 -4.30 -7.88 5.91
CA LYS A 54 -3.20 -7.58 4.97
C LYS A 54 -3.69 -7.58 3.53
N LYS A 55 -4.58 -8.53 3.18
CA LYS A 55 -5.20 -8.63 1.87
C LYS A 55 -5.96 -7.36 1.50
N ARG A 56 -6.77 -6.85 2.44
CA ARG A 56 -7.61 -5.68 2.22
C ARG A 56 -6.80 -4.42 2.01
N ILE A 57 -5.68 -4.30 2.74
CA ILE A 57 -4.72 -3.20 2.60
C ILE A 57 -3.97 -3.30 1.26
N LEU A 58 -3.53 -4.50 0.87
CA LEU A 58 -2.85 -4.70 -0.41
C LEU A 58 -3.78 -4.42 -1.60
N GLU A 59 -5.00 -4.94 -1.60
CA GLU A 59 -5.95 -4.67 -2.69
C GLU A 59 -6.31 -3.18 -2.80
N ALA A 60 -6.37 -2.45 -1.67
CA ALA A 60 -6.53 -1.00 -1.72
C ALA A 60 -5.31 -0.27 -2.29
N LEU A 61 -4.08 -0.75 -2.02
CA LEU A 61 -2.86 -0.21 -2.62
C LEU A 61 -2.75 -0.50 -4.12
N ILE A 62 -3.27 -1.64 -4.57
CA ILE A 62 -3.36 -1.98 -5.99
C ILE A 62 -4.33 -1.00 -6.71
N ASP A 63 -5.45 -0.65 -6.06
CA ASP A 63 -6.41 0.33 -6.58
C ASP A 63 -5.82 1.76 -6.62
N GLY A 64 -4.93 2.10 -5.69
CA GLY A 64 -4.21 3.37 -5.70
C GLY A 64 -3.45 3.71 -4.42
N PRO A 65 -2.71 4.84 -4.41
CA PRO A 65 -1.98 5.31 -3.23
C PRO A 65 -2.90 5.53 -2.02
N MET A 66 -2.36 5.45 -0.81
CA MET A 66 -3.18 5.62 0.40
C MET A 66 -2.59 6.62 1.38
N TYR A 67 -3.43 7.46 1.99
CA TYR A 67 -3.00 8.33 3.08
C TYR A 67 -2.47 7.54 4.28
N CYS A 68 -1.33 7.96 4.81
CA CYS A 68 -0.79 7.49 6.08
C CYS A 68 -1.68 8.00 7.22
N ALA A 69 -2.68 7.20 7.58
CA ALA A 69 -3.61 7.51 8.65
C ALA A 69 -3.61 6.43 9.74
N SER A 70 -3.87 6.83 10.98
CA SER A 70 -3.96 5.91 12.13
C SER A 70 -5.13 4.92 12.10
N PRO A 71 -6.30 5.19 11.47
CA PRO A 71 -7.39 4.21 11.42
C PRO A 71 -6.94 2.88 10.83
N CYS A 72 -7.55 1.78 11.27
CA CYS A 72 -7.20 0.43 10.83
C CYS A 72 -5.74 0.01 11.08
N ARG A 73 -4.95 0.80 11.83
CA ARG A 73 -3.51 0.56 12.05
C ARG A 73 -2.77 0.36 10.73
N LEU A 74 -3.00 1.23 9.73
CA LEU A 74 -2.43 1.08 8.38
C LEU A 74 -0.92 0.82 8.43
N SER A 75 -0.16 1.62 9.18
CA SER A 75 1.29 1.48 9.33
C SER A 75 1.72 0.07 9.73
N HIS A 76 1.00 -0.56 10.66
CA HIS A 76 1.28 -1.94 11.07
C HIS A 76 1.13 -2.92 9.90
N TYR A 77 0.05 -2.81 9.12
CA TYR A 77 -0.14 -3.69 7.96
C TYR A 77 0.82 -3.40 6.82
N ILE A 78 1.20 -2.14 6.61
CA ILE A 78 2.25 -1.77 5.65
C ILE A 78 3.58 -2.39 6.03
N MET A 79 3.97 -2.32 7.31
CA MET A 79 5.19 -2.98 7.81
C MET A 79 5.12 -4.49 7.54
N LEU A 80 4.02 -5.16 7.88
CA LEU A 80 3.92 -6.61 7.62
C LEU A 80 3.93 -6.98 6.13
N LEU A 81 3.48 -6.09 5.23
CA LEU A 81 3.57 -6.32 3.78
C LEU A 81 5.01 -6.14 3.28
N ARG A 82 5.77 -5.19 3.84
CA ARG A 82 7.18 -4.98 3.53
C ARG A 82 8.04 -6.10 4.10
N ASP A 83 7.90 -6.39 5.39
CA ASP A 83 8.82 -7.25 6.14
C ASP A 83 8.52 -8.74 5.89
N ASP A 84 7.26 -9.16 6.00
CA ASP A 84 6.91 -10.58 5.85
C ASP A 84 6.88 -11.02 4.38
N HIS A 85 6.52 -10.09 3.49
CA HIS A 85 6.22 -10.41 2.09
C HIS A 85 7.16 -9.74 1.10
N GLY A 86 8.05 -8.85 1.53
CA GLY A 86 9.02 -8.17 0.66
C GLY A 86 8.39 -7.25 -0.38
N ILE A 87 7.17 -6.75 -0.16
CA ILE A 87 6.50 -5.88 -1.12
C ILE A 87 7.09 -4.47 -1.01
N ASN A 88 7.54 -3.91 -2.14
CA ASN A 88 8.05 -2.56 -2.23
C ASN A 88 6.91 -1.54 -2.17
N ILE A 89 6.70 -1.00 -0.96
CA ILE A 89 5.77 0.09 -0.70
C ILE A 89 6.61 1.25 -0.17
N GLU A 90 6.59 2.39 -0.83
CA GLU A 90 7.27 3.60 -0.35
C GLU A 90 6.34 4.48 0.49
N THR A 91 6.94 5.34 1.32
CA THR A 91 6.23 6.44 1.97
C THR A 91 6.72 7.74 1.37
N GLU A 92 5.86 8.36 0.57
CA GLU A 92 6.11 9.64 -0.06
C GLU A 92 5.53 10.75 0.82
N TRP A 93 6.30 11.81 1.04
CA TRP A 93 5.90 12.90 1.93
C TRP A 93 5.44 14.11 1.14
N PHE A 94 4.34 14.69 1.60
CA PHE A 94 3.66 15.84 1.02
C PHE A 94 3.42 16.89 2.12
N SER A 95 3.22 18.14 1.71
CA SER A 95 3.03 19.27 2.61
C SER A 95 1.65 19.89 2.49
N ASN A 96 1.25 20.69 3.49
CA ASN A 96 0.05 21.52 3.46
C ASN A 96 -1.23 20.74 3.17
N ASP A 97 -1.53 19.70 3.97
CA ASP A 97 -2.75 18.90 3.81
C ASP A 97 -4.00 19.78 4.00
N PRO A 98 -4.76 20.09 2.93
CA PRO A 98 -5.92 20.95 3.04
C PRO A 98 -7.08 20.29 3.81
N ARG A 99 -7.06 18.96 3.97
CA ARG A 99 -8.14 18.20 4.62
C ARG A 99 -7.96 18.12 6.13
N THR A 100 -6.72 18.14 6.62
CA THR A 100 -6.42 18.04 8.06
C THR A 100 -5.72 19.27 8.64
N GLY A 101 -5.25 20.19 7.81
CA GLY A 101 -4.46 21.34 8.22
C GLY A 101 -3.03 20.96 8.65
N ARG A 102 -2.59 19.73 8.39
CA ARG A 102 -1.24 19.28 8.75
C ARG A 102 -0.21 19.85 7.79
N GLU A 103 0.88 20.37 8.35
CA GLU A 103 2.03 20.85 7.58
C GLU A 103 2.69 19.72 6.76
N ARG A 104 2.62 18.47 7.25
CA ARG A 104 3.19 17.28 6.61
C ARG A 104 2.27 16.08 6.73
N PHE A 105 2.16 15.33 5.64
CA PHE A 105 1.47 14.05 5.60
C PHE A 105 2.21 13.06 4.70
N GLY A 106 2.04 11.77 5.00
CA GLY A 106 2.63 10.69 4.21
C GLY A 106 1.57 10.02 3.34
N ILE A 107 1.99 9.52 2.18
CA ILE A 107 1.21 8.66 1.30
C ILE A 107 1.99 7.37 1.08
N TYR A 108 1.34 6.23 1.27
CA TYR A 108 1.85 4.93 0.88
C TYR A 108 1.65 4.71 -0.62
N VAL A 109 2.72 4.38 -1.32
CA VAL A 109 2.72 4.13 -2.77
C VAL A 109 3.29 2.74 -3.03
N LEU A 110 2.52 1.90 -3.71
CA LEU A 110 2.98 0.60 -4.19
C LEU A 110 3.89 0.80 -5.41
N LYS A 111 5.13 0.30 -5.34
CA LYS A 111 6.12 0.39 -6.42
C LYS A 111 6.21 -0.88 -7.25
N ASP A 112 5.94 -2.02 -6.62
CA ASP A 112 5.82 -3.28 -7.34
C ASP A 112 4.54 -3.31 -8.17
N LYS A 113 4.57 -4.01 -9.30
CA LYS A 113 3.34 -4.41 -9.97
C LYS A 113 2.82 -5.68 -9.30
N VAL A 114 1.64 -5.59 -8.69
CA VAL A 114 1.01 -6.70 -7.96
C VAL A 114 -0.31 -7.06 -8.62
N THR A 115 -0.42 -8.30 -9.08
CA THR A 115 -1.63 -8.81 -9.76
C THR A 115 -2.18 -10.00 -8.99
N ARG A 116 -3.48 -10.01 -8.73
CA ARG A 116 -4.14 -11.14 -8.07
C ARG A 116 -4.18 -12.35 -9.02
N ILE A 117 -3.84 -13.53 -8.51
CA ILE A 117 -3.97 -14.79 -9.23
C ILE A 117 -5.33 -15.39 -8.86
N ASP A 118 -6.31 -15.24 -9.74
CA ASP A 118 -7.54 -16.00 -9.62
C ASP A 118 -7.29 -17.39 -10.20
N ARG A 119 -7.09 -18.37 -9.31
CA ARG A 119 -7.08 -19.78 -9.72
C ARG A 119 -8.47 -20.11 -10.26
N GLN A 120 -8.65 -20.04 -11.58
CA GLN A 120 -9.69 -20.85 -12.21
C GLN A 120 -9.26 -22.30 -12.02
N GLU A 121 -9.97 -23.04 -11.16
CA GLU A 121 -9.94 -24.49 -11.23
C GLU A 121 -10.33 -24.87 -12.66
N VAL A 122 -9.36 -25.36 -13.43
CA VAL A 122 -9.64 -26.09 -14.65
C VAL A 122 -10.35 -27.37 -14.19
N ARG A 123 -11.68 -27.36 -14.20
CA ARG A 123 -12.46 -28.58 -14.13
C ARG A 123 -12.20 -29.33 -15.44
N SER A 124 -11.25 -30.26 -15.38
CA SER A 124 -11.10 -31.37 -16.33
C SER A 124 -12.34 -32.26 -16.32
#